data_AF-A0A3Q3LFF9-F1
#
_entry.id   AF-A0A3Q3LFF9-F1
#
_cell.length_a   1.000
_cell.length_b   1.000
_cell.length_c   1.000
_cell.angle_alpha   90.00
_cell.angle_beta   90.00
_cell.angle_gamma   90.00
#
_symmetry.space_group_name_H-M   'P 1'
#
loop_
_entity.id
_entity.type
_entity.pdbx_description
1 polymer ?
#
loop_
_entity_poly.entity_id
_entity_poly.type
_entity_poly.pdbx_seq_one_letter_code
_entity_poly.pdbx_strand_id
1 'polypeptide(L)'
;MQHWGLNTYLYGPKDDLKHRLLWREVYSPEEEGQLRTLIVEAQSRGLRFVYALSPGQDIVFSSSCDLTLLKRKLRQVSDLGCQAFAILFDDIDHSMCQADSEAFSSFAHAQVTVTNEIYRFLGEPPVFLFCPTEYCGSLCSPSVSKSPYLQTVGEDLLPSITVIWTGSKVISRKLSVDCLAEVESVLQRPPLIWDNLHANDYDSRRLFLGPFKGRDPQLKSHLRGLLLNPNCEFEANYIPLHTLGSWYRAGNEDRKDEECEYSPDRALATALRDWMEELNQPLQAAPSGGNRGQKAQGRGLCGGKGLLSESQVQLLVGLHYLPHEHGPSAQKLLQELTWLKTNCHLVDEWHGRASRFLSLCEDIAQLHCSVVGGANRAVLYDLYPYVWDLRNTALVAKAFICWLGCGKTTGADLLGVESEPWVFKGGVSGEVQVGCVFCRFP
;
A
#
# COMPACT_ATOMS: atom_id res chain seq x y z
N MET A 1 -11.34 -9.41 -4.68
CA MET A 1 -10.27 -10.42 -4.99
C MET A 1 -10.77 -11.54 -5.89
N GLN A 2 -11.67 -12.43 -5.45
CA GLN A 2 -12.20 -13.54 -6.27
C GLN A 2 -12.75 -13.08 -7.63
N HIS A 3 -13.59 -12.03 -7.64
CA HIS A 3 -14.16 -11.46 -8.86
C HIS A 3 -13.10 -11.02 -9.89
N TRP A 4 -11.91 -10.63 -9.42
CA TRP A 4 -10.79 -10.23 -10.28
C TRP A 4 -9.78 -11.37 -10.54
N GLY A 5 -10.11 -12.61 -10.17
CA GLY A 5 -9.25 -13.77 -10.37
C GLY A 5 -8.04 -13.86 -9.43
N LEU A 6 -7.99 -13.03 -8.38
CA LEU A 6 -6.97 -13.12 -7.35
C LEU A 6 -7.33 -14.23 -6.35
N ASN A 7 -6.33 -14.90 -5.78
CA ASN A 7 -6.53 -16.20 -5.11
C ASN A 7 -5.86 -16.34 -3.73
N THR A 8 -5.17 -15.32 -3.20
CA THR A 8 -4.42 -15.43 -1.94
C THR A 8 -4.59 -14.17 -1.11
N TYR A 9 -4.94 -14.32 0.17
CA TYR A 9 -5.00 -13.26 1.18
C TYR A 9 -3.98 -13.59 2.28
N LEU A 10 -2.98 -12.73 2.47
CA LEU A 10 -1.99 -12.84 3.54
C LEU A 10 -2.42 -11.95 4.70
N TYR A 11 -2.69 -12.57 5.85
CA TYR A 11 -2.99 -11.88 7.09
C TYR A 11 -1.69 -11.55 7.82
N GLY A 12 -1.34 -10.27 7.86
CA GLY A 12 -0.20 -9.74 8.63
C GLY A 12 -0.34 -8.25 8.96
N PRO A 13 -1.47 -7.79 9.53
CA PRO A 13 -1.66 -6.39 9.85
C PRO A 13 -0.70 -5.97 10.98
N LYS A 14 -0.02 -4.83 10.82
CA LYS A 14 0.89 -4.28 11.83
C LYS A 14 0.14 -3.81 13.11
N ASP A 15 -1.17 -3.54 13.01
CA ASP A 15 -2.02 -3.15 14.14
C ASP A 15 -2.50 -4.34 15.00
N ASP A 16 -2.36 -5.59 14.54
CA ASP A 16 -2.56 -6.76 15.40
C ASP A 16 -1.32 -6.94 16.27
N LEU A 17 -1.42 -6.52 17.54
CA LEU A 17 -0.30 -6.62 18.49
C LEU A 17 0.23 -8.06 18.57
N LYS A 18 -0.65 -9.08 18.49
CA LYS A 18 -0.27 -10.50 18.62
C LYS A 18 0.30 -11.10 17.33
N HIS A 19 0.34 -10.33 16.25
CA HIS A 19 1.07 -10.67 15.03
C HIS A 19 2.57 -10.34 15.13
N ARG A 20 2.94 -9.29 15.88
CA ARG A 20 4.33 -8.80 15.99
C ARG A 20 4.80 -8.52 17.43
N LEU A 21 4.25 -7.51 18.10
CA LEU A 21 4.74 -7.06 19.42
C LEU A 21 4.55 -8.10 20.53
N LEU A 22 3.43 -8.82 20.50
CA LEU A 22 3.02 -9.82 21.49
C LEU A 22 2.93 -11.20 20.84
N TRP A 23 3.83 -11.55 19.92
CA TRP A 23 3.77 -12.78 19.12
C TRP A 23 3.74 -14.07 19.97
N ARG A 24 4.29 -14.03 21.20
CA ARG A 24 4.25 -15.13 22.17
C ARG A 24 2.84 -15.38 22.74
N GLU A 25 1.96 -14.38 22.70
CA GLU A 25 0.61 -14.49 23.22
C GLU A 25 -0.32 -15.17 22.22
N VAL A 26 -1.02 -16.19 22.69
CA VAL A 26 -2.09 -16.85 21.94
C VAL A 26 -3.32 -15.93 21.82
N TYR A 27 -4.13 -16.18 20.79
CA TYR A 27 -5.40 -15.49 20.64
C TYR A 27 -6.37 -15.90 21.76
N SER A 28 -7.20 -14.96 22.21
CA SER A 28 -8.30 -15.21 23.15
C SER A 28 -9.45 -15.92 22.42
N PRO A 29 -10.42 -16.52 23.13
CA PRO A 29 -11.56 -17.18 22.49
C PRO A 29 -12.38 -16.27 21.56
N GLU A 30 -12.46 -14.97 21.86
CA GLU A 30 -13.14 -13.99 21.01
C GLU A 30 -12.35 -13.74 19.71
N GLU A 31 -11.04 -13.51 19.83
CA GLU A 31 -10.13 -13.33 18.69
C GLU A 31 -10.07 -14.59 17.80
N GLU A 32 -10.07 -15.80 18.41
CA GLU A 32 -10.18 -17.05 17.69
C GLU A 32 -11.48 -17.14 16.87
N GLY A 33 -12.60 -16.70 17.44
CA GLY A 33 -13.89 -16.66 16.76
C GLY A 33 -13.86 -15.74 15.53
N GLN A 34 -13.26 -14.56 15.66
CA GLN A 34 -13.07 -13.62 14.55
C GLN A 34 -12.14 -14.19 13.48
N LEU A 35 -10.97 -14.73 13.87
CA LEU A 35 -9.99 -15.28 12.95
C LEU A 35 -10.52 -16.53 12.21
N ARG A 36 -11.26 -17.41 12.91
CA ARG A 36 -11.94 -18.55 12.30
C ARG A 36 -12.94 -18.10 11.24
N THR A 37 -13.74 -17.08 11.56
CA THR A 37 -14.72 -16.52 10.61
C THR A 37 -14.01 -16.02 9.35
N LEU A 38 -12.90 -15.30 9.50
CA LEU A 38 -12.11 -14.80 8.38
C LEU A 38 -11.49 -15.92 7.53
N ILE A 39 -10.95 -16.97 8.16
CA ILE A 39 -10.39 -18.15 7.47
C ILE A 39 -11.49 -18.82 6.63
N VAL A 40 -12.65 -19.09 7.23
CA VAL A 40 -13.79 -19.74 6.56
C VAL A 40 -14.29 -18.88 5.39
N GLU A 41 -14.42 -17.57 5.60
CA GLU A 41 -14.88 -16.65 4.56
C GLU A 41 -13.90 -16.61 3.38
N ALA A 42 -12.60 -16.52 3.64
CA ALA A 42 -11.57 -16.57 2.59
C ALA A 42 -11.66 -17.87 1.77
N GLN A 43 -11.75 -19.03 2.45
CA GLN A 43 -11.88 -20.32 1.80
C GLN A 43 -13.16 -20.45 0.98
N SER A 44 -14.30 -19.95 1.50
CA SER A 44 -15.59 -19.97 0.79
C SER A 44 -15.58 -19.16 -0.52
N ARG A 45 -14.71 -18.14 -0.60
CA ARG A 45 -14.47 -17.32 -1.79
C ARG A 45 -13.35 -17.84 -2.68
N GLY A 46 -12.84 -19.04 -2.42
CA GLY A 46 -11.74 -19.65 -3.17
C GLY A 46 -10.39 -18.96 -2.96
N LEU A 47 -10.23 -18.21 -1.87
CA LEU A 47 -8.97 -17.58 -1.49
C LEU A 47 -8.19 -18.50 -0.55
N ARG A 48 -6.88 -18.60 -0.78
CA ARG A 48 -5.93 -19.14 0.18
C ARG A 48 -5.69 -18.10 1.28
N PHE A 49 -6.06 -18.43 2.50
CA PHE A 49 -5.70 -17.67 3.68
C PHE A 49 -4.30 -18.07 4.14
N VAL A 50 -3.37 -17.10 4.22
CA VAL A 50 -2.01 -17.29 4.73
C VAL A 50 -1.87 -16.52 6.04
N TYR A 51 -1.58 -17.22 7.14
CA TYR A 51 -1.32 -16.57 8.43
C TYR A 51 0.16 -16.21 8.56
N ALA A 52 0.48 -14.93 8.69
CA ALA A 52 1.84 -14.48 8.95
C ALA A 52 2.07 -14.23 10.45
N LEU A 53 3.32 -14.38 10.88
CA LEU A 53 3.79 -14.03 12.23
C LEU A 53 5.18 -13.38 12.15
N SER A 54 5.39 -12.29 12.87
CA SER A 54 6.65 -11.52 12.91
C SER A 54 7.33 -11.62 14.28
N PRO A 55 8.05 -12.73 14.59
CA PRO A 55 8.69 -12.89 15.90
C PRO A 55 10.03 -12.14 16.02
N GLY A 56 10.55 -11.56 14.93
CA GLY A 56 11.93 -11.11 14.83
C GLY A 56 12.37 -9.97 15.76
N GLN A 57 11.44 -9.21 16.36
CA GLN A 57 11.81 -8.05 17.19
C GLN A 57 12.50 -8.44 18.50
N ASP A 58 12.12 -9.57 19.11
CA ASP A 58 12.58 -9.94 20.43
C ASP A 58 12.69 -11.47 20.65
N ILE A 59 12.64 -12.27 19.58
CA ILE A 59 12.91 -13.70 19.65
C ILE A 59 14.37 -13.96 20.05
N VAL A 60 14.56 -14.92 20.95
CA VAL A 60 15.87 -15.56 21.17
C VAL A 60 15.85 -16.89 20.42
N PHE A 61 16.54 -16.96 19.28
CA PHE A 61 16.44 -18.09 18.34
C PHE A 61 16.86 -19.43 18.95
N SER A 62 17.82 -19.39 19.88
CA SER A 62 18.37 -20.55 20.61
C SER A 62 17.51 -20.98 21.81
N SER A 63 16.50 -20.18 22.18
CA SER A 63 15.63 -20.46 23.33
C SER A 63 14.58 -21.50 22.99
N SER A 64 14.68 -22.67 23.64
CA SER A 64 13.65 -23.72 23.55
C SER A 64 12.27 -23.25 24.03
N CYS A 65 12.22 -22.27 24.94
CA CYS A 65 10.99 -21.65 25.41
C CYS A 65 10.32 -20.85 24.29
N ASP A 66 11.06 -19.98 23.61
CA ASP A 66 10.54 -19.16 22.51
C ASP A 66 10.07 -20.03 21.35
N LEU A 67 10.84 -21.06 21.01
CA LEU A 67 10.47 -22.03 19.99
C LEU A 67 9.17 -22.79 20.34
N THR A 68 8.98 -23.13 21.62
CA THR A 68 7.74 -23.77 22.10
C THR A 68 6.55 -22.83 22.00
N LEU A 69 6.73 -21.55 22.36
CA LEU A 69 5.68 -20.53 22.25
C LEU A 69 5.32 -20.25 20.79
N LEU A 70 6.30 -20.20 19.90
CA LEU A 70 6.11 -20.04 18.46
C LEU A 70 5.27 -21.19 17.88
N LYS A 71 5.65 -22.44 18.20
CA LYS A 71 4.89 -23.64 17.82
C LYS A 71 3.46 -23.61 18.36
N ARG A 72 3.28 -23.22 19.63
CA ARG A 72 1.96 -23.13 20.27
C ARG A 72 1.06 -22.12 19.56
N LYS A 73 1.56 -20.93 19.23
CA LYS A 73 0.82 -19.89 18.50
C LYS A 73 0.40 -20.36 17.12
N LEU A 74 1.33 -20.92 16.34
CA LEU A 74 1.02 -21.39 14.98
C LEU A 74 0.10 -22.61 14.97
N ARG A 75 0.24 -23.50 15.96
CA ARG A 75 -0.67 -24.64 16.14
C ARG A 75 -2.10 -24.18 16.43
N GLN A 76 -2.27 -23.18 17.31
CA GLN A 76 -3.58 -22.59 17.58
C GLN A 76 -4.27 -22.15 16.29
N VAL A 77 -3.57 -21.39 15.44
CA VAL A 77 -4.13 -20.92 14.16
C VAL A 77 -4.36 -22.06 13.16
N SER A 78 -3.49 -23.09 13.16
CA SER A 78 -3.71 -24.30 12.36
C SER A 78 -4.99 -25.04 12.77
N ASP A 79 -5.26 -25.16 14.07
CA ASP A 79 -6.48 -25.79 14.62
C ASP A 79 -7.76 -24.97 14.31
N LEU A 80 -7.63 -23.70 13.91
CA LEU A 80 -8.75 -22.90 13.35
C LEU A 80 -9.09 -23.25 11.89
N GLY A 81 -8.24 -24.03 11.21
CA GLY A 81 -8.41 -24.44 9.81
C GLY A 81 -7.43 -23.79 8.83
N CYS A 82 -6.44 -23.03 9.32
CA CYS A 82 -5.39 -22.44 8.48
C CYS A 82 -4.38 -23.50 8.03
N GLN A 83 -4.04 -23.49 6.73
CA GLN A 83 -3.14 -24.46 6.09
C GLN A 83 -1.94 -23.82 5.39
N ALA A 84 -1.81 -22.49 5.45
CA ALA A 84 -0.70 -21.77 4.85
C ALA A 84 -0.17 -20.73 5.83
N PHE A 85 1.15 -20.59 5.90
CA PHE A 85 1.80 -19.81 6.95
C PHE A 85 2.92 -18.93 6.40
N ALA A 86 3.31 -17.90 7.13
CA ALA A 86 4.48 -17.10 6.86
C ALA A 86 5.21 -16.72 8.15
N ILE A 87 6.54 -16.75 8.12
CA ILE A 87 7.39 -16.17 9.17
C ILE A 87 8.10 -14.96 8.58
N LEU A 88 7.96 -13.81 9.23
CA LEU A 88 8.48 -12.55 8.73
C LEU A 88 9.59 -12.01 9.65
N PHE A 89 10.76 -11.77 9.07
CA PHE A 89 11.91 -11.16 9.72
C PHE A 89 12.26 -9.79 9.09
N ASP A 90 11.24 -9.08 8.59
CA ASP A 90 11.31 -7.70 8.07
C ASP A 90 11.40 -6.66 9.20
N ASP A 91 12.11 -5.56 8.93
CA ASP A 91 12.19 -4.36 9.78
C ASP A 91 12.67 -4.65 11.22
N ILE A 92 13.76 -5.40 11.34
CA ILE A 92 14.44 -5.74 12.60
C ILE A 92 15.93 -5.38 12.53
N ASP A 93 16.56 -5.23 13.70
CA ASP A 93 18.01 -5.10 13.78
C ASP A 93 18.69 -6.42 13.35
N HIS A 94 19.89 -6.32 12.78
CA HIS A 94 20.72 -7.45 12.36
C HIS A 94 21.57 -7.99 13.53
N SER A 95 21.40 -7.44 14.73
CA SER A 95 22.11 -7.88 15.92
C SER A 95 21.49 -9.12 16.54
N MET A 96 22.34 -10.05 16.97
CA MET A 96 21.94 -11.20 17.78
C MET A 96 22.25 -10.94 19.26
N CYS A 97 21.42 -11.49 20.15
CA CYS A 97 21.77 -11.56 21.56
C CYS A 97 22.98 -12.49 21.79
N GLN A 98 23.57 -12.44 22.99
CA GLN A 98 24.75 -13.25 23.32
C GLN A 98 24.47 -14.75 23.16
N ALA A 99 23.33 -15.24 23.66
CA ALA A 99 22.98 -16.66 23.58
C ALA A 99 22.89 -17.15 22.12
N ASP A 100 22.30 -16.35 21.22
CA ASP A 100 22.20 -16.69 19.80
C ASP A 100 23.55 -16.61 19.09
N SER A 101 24.40 -15.66 19.47
CA SER A 101 25.76 -15.53 18.93
C SER A 101 26.66 -16.71 19.31
N GLU A 102 26.41 -17.34 20.45
CA GLU A 102 27.11 -18.57 20.87
C GLU A 102 26.54 -19.83 20.17
N ALA A 103 25.26 -19.82 19.80
CA ALA A 103 24.56 -20.97 19.20
C ALA A 103 24.60 -21.00 17.67
N PHE A 104 24.67 -19.84 16.99
CA PHE A 104 24.57 -19.74 15.54
C PHE A 104 25.74 -18.96 14.93
N SER A 105 26.20 -19.42 13.77
CA SER A 105 27.28 -18.79 13.01
C SER A 105 26.90 -17.45 12.38
N SER A 106 25.61 -17.21 12.12
CA SER A 106 25.11 -15.97 11.52
C SER A 106 23.63 -15.74 11.85
N PHE A 107 23.16 -14.51 11.63
CA PHE A 107 21.76 -14.16 11.78
C PHE A 107 20.85 -14.92 10.81
N ALA A 108 21.30 -15.13 9.57
CA ALA A 108 20.59 -15.94 8.59
C ALA A 108 20.47 -17.40 9.04
N HIS A 109 21.55 -17.98 9.57
CA HIS A 109 21.55 -19.36 10.07
C HIS A 109 20.55 -19.56 11.23
N ALA A 110 20.45 -18.58 12.14
CA ALA A 110 19.46 -18.60 13.21
C ALA A 110 18.01 -18.58 12.68
N GLN A 111 17.71 -17.65 11.76
CA GLN A 111 16.38 -17.51 11.16
C GLN A 111 15.98 -18.74 10.34
N VAL A 112 16.88 -19.25 9.52
CA VAL A 112 16.64 -20.43 8.68
C VAL A 112 16.41 -21.67 9.54
N THR A 113 17.19 -21.85 10.61
CA THR A 113 17.04 -22.99 11.53
C THR A 113 15.64 -23.00 12.15
N VAL A 114 15.21 -21.89 12.74
CA VAL A 114 13.88 -21.76 13.35
C VAL A 114 12.78 -21.93 12.29
N THR A 115 12.92 -21.31 11.11
CA THR A 115 11.92 -21.40 10.05
C THR A 115 11.75 -22.83 9.55
N ASN A 116 12.85 -23.56 9.30
CA ASN A 116 12.84 -24.95 8.88
C ASN A 116 12.20 -25.85 9.95
N GLU A 117 12.48 -25.61 11.23
CA GLU A 117 11.88 -26.36 12.32
C GLU A 117 10.37 -26.14 12.41
N ILE A 118 9.91 -24.90 12.28
CA ILE A 118 8.48 -24.57 12.27
C ILE A 118 7.78 -25.16 11.05
N TYR A 119 8.39 -25.07 9.87
CA TYR A 119 7.85 -25.67 8.65
C TYR A 119 7.60 -27.18 8.81
N ARG A 120 8.60 -27.91 9.34
CA ARG A 120 8.46 -29.35 9.63
C ARG A 120 7.44 -29.64 10.73
N PHE A 121 7.43 -28.84 11.80
CA PHE A 121 6.47 -29.00 12.90
C PHE A 121 5.01 -28.88 12.43
N LEU A 122 4.72 -27.99 11.48
CA LEU A 122 3.40 -27.84 10.89
C LEU A 122 3.06 -28.90 9.83
N GLY A 123 3.95 -29.89 9.62
CA GLY A 123 3.74 -30.96 8.65
C GLY A 123 3.98 -30.54 7.20
N GLU A 124 4.93 -29.62 6.98
CA GLU A 124 5.37 -29.19 5.65
C GLU A 124 4.22 -28.67 4.77
N PRO A 125 3.49 -27.61 5.21
CA PRO A 125 2.31 -27.14 4.50
C PRO A 125 2.65 -26.71 3.07
N PRO A 126 1.73 -26.87 2.11
CA PRO A 126 2.00 -26.63 0.68
C PRO A 126 2.33 -25.17 0.36
N VAL A 127 1.98 -24.24 1.25
CA VAL A 127 2.38 -22.84 1.18
C VAL A 127 2.95 -22.42 2.53
N PHE A 128 4.25 -22.16 2.54
CA PHE A 128 4.96 -21.55 3.65
C PHE A 128 5.86 -20.45 3.11
N LEU A 129 5.73 -19.23 3.64
CA LEU A 129 6.49 -18.07 3.20
C LEU A 129 7.53 -17.66 4.24
N PHE A 130 8.66 -17.17 3.78
CA PHE A 130 9.72 -16.59 4.60
C PHE A 130 10.00 -15.18 4.10
N CYS A 131 9.83 -14.16 4.96
CA CYS A 131 10.30 -12.81 4.64
C CYS A 131 11.69 -12.59 5.25
N PRO A 132 12.74 -12.47 4.43
CA PRO A 132 14.08 -12.18 4.91
C PRO A 132 14.17 -10.79 5.54
N THR A 133 15.23 -10.54 6.31
CA THR A 133 15.60 -9.20 6.78
C THR A 133 16.14 -8.36 5.63
N GLU A 134 16.97 -8.94 4.76
CA GLU A 134 17.34 -8.34 3.48
C GLU A 134 16.30 -8.68 2.41
N TYR A 135 15.14 -8.01 2.42
CA TYR A 135 14.00 -8.30 1.52
C TYR A 135 13.94 -7.44 0.24
N CYS A 136 14.96 -6.61 -0.01
CA CYS A 136 15.08 -5.83 -1.22
C CYS A 136 16.54 -5.55 -1.56
N GLY A 137 16.81 -5.23 -2.83
CA GLY A 137 18.18 -5.04 -3.32
C GLY A 137 18.97 -3.96 -2.57
N SER A 138 18.31 -2.90 -2.06
CA SER A 138 19.00 -1.87 -1.30
C SER A 138 19.31 -2.22 0.16
N LEU A 139 18.76 -3.32 0.67
CA LEU A 139 19.09 -3.83 2.00
C LEU A 139 20.22 -4.87 1.95
N CYS A 140 20.54 -5.39 0.77
CA CYS A 140 21.59 -6.39 0.61
C CYS A 140 22.99 -5.79 0.67
N SER A 141 23.85 -6.43 1.46
CA SER A 141 25.26 -6.01 1.61
C SER A 141 26.23 -7.14 1.24
N PRO A 142 27.24 -6.91 0.38
CA PRO A 142 27.50 -5.68 -0.37
C PRO A 142 26.61 -5.51 -1.61
N SER A 143 25.94 -6.58 -2.06
CA SER A 143 24.99 -6.61 -3.18
C SER A 143 24.12 -7.85 -3.08
N VAL A 144 23.06 -7.96 -3.89
CA VAL A 144 22.17 -9.14 -3.90
C VAL A 144 22.95 -10.43 -4.14
N SER A 145 23.69 -10.51 -5.25
CA SER A 145 24.49 -11.69 -5.64
C SER A 145 25.62 -12.07 -4.68
N LYS A 146 26.04 -11.18 -3.79
CA LYS A 146 27.19 -11.39 -2.89
C LYS A 146 26.83 -11.31 -1.41
N SER A 147 25.54 -11.21 -1.08
CA SER A 147 25.08 -11.14 0.30
C SER A 147 25.31 -12.49 0.99
N PRO A 148 26.16 -12.56 2.03
CA PRO A 148 26.33 -13.79 2.80
C PRO A 148 25.02 -14.22 3.50
N TYR A 149 24.19 -13.23 3.86
CA TYR A 149 22.87 -13.47 4.44
C TYR A 149 21.96 -14.20 3.43
N LEU A 150 21.84 -13.69 2.20
CA LEU A 150 21.01 -14.33 1.18
C LEU A 150 21.59 -15.67 0.69
N GLN A 151 22.91 -15.82 0.63
CA GLN A 151 23.55 -17.10 0.31
C GLN A 151 23.15 -18.18 1.33
N THR A 152 23.20 -17.86 2.63
CA THR A 152 22.74 -18.77 3.70
C THR A 152 21.26 -19.09 3.57
N VAL A 153 20.41 -18.08 3.28
CA VAL A 153 18.97 -18.30 3.02
C VAL A 153 18.74 -19.19 1.80
N GLY A 154 19.53 -19.02 0.74
CA GLY A 154 19.44 -19.84 -0.47
C GLY A 154 19.85 -21.29 -0.22
N GLU A 155 20.98 -21.51 0.46
CA GLU A 155 21.56 -22.83 0.68
C GLU A 155 20.83 -23.65 1.75
N ASP A 156 20.45 -23.02 2.87
CA ASP A 156 20.02 -23.75 4.07
C ASP A 156 18.49 -23.78 4.27
N LEU A 157 17.75 -22.82 3.70
CA LEU A 157 16.29 -22.80 3.82
C LEU A 157 15.69 -23.93 2.97
N LEU A 158 14.73 -24.68 3.54
CA LEU A 158 14.16 -25.83 2.86
C LEU A 158 13.54 -25.43 1.50
N PRO A 159 13.78 -26.20 0.41
CA PRO A 159 13.44 -25.76 -0.96
C PRO A 159 11.94 -25.47 -1.22
N SER A 160 11.05 -26.04 -0.41
CA SER A 160 9.60 -25.81 -0.53
C SER A 160 9.11 -24.53 0.15
N ILE A 161 9.97 -23.88 0.95
CA ILE A 161 9.67 -22.59 1.58
C ILE A 161 9.89 -21.49 0.55
N THR A 162 8.86 -20.69 0.32
CA THR A 162 8.89 -19.58 -0.65
C THR A 162 9.47 -18.34 0.00
N VAL A 163 10.44 -17.69 -0.65
CA VAL A 163 11.07 -16.47 -0.13
C VAL A 163 10.38 -15.23 -0.70
N ILE A 164 10.02 -14.30 0.18
CA ILE A 164 9.43 -13.00 -0.17
C ILE A 164 10.51 -12.02 -0.63
N TRP A 165 10.19 -11.20 -1.64
CA TRP A 165 11.06 -10.16 -2.18
C TRP A 165 10.25 -8.93 -2.62
N THR A 166 10.77 -7.72 -2.44
CA THR A 166 10.05 -6.46 -2.82
C THR A 166 10.64 -5.78 -4.07
N GLY A 167 11.74 -6.33 -4.61
CA GLY A 167 12.45 -5.79 -5.77
C GLY A 167 13.74 -5.06 -5.40
N SER A 168 14.12 -4.06 -6.19
CA SER A 168 15.37 -3.30 -5.98
C SER A 168 15.30 -2.34 -4.79
N LYS A 169 14.09 -1.96 -4.38
CA LYS A 169 13.78 -1.09 -3.24
C LYS A 169 12.55 -1.65 -2.52
N VAL A 170 12.33 -1.20 -1.28
CA VAL A 170 11.10 -1.45 -0.52
C VAL A 170 9.87 -1.11 -1.38
N ILE A 171 9.89 0.05 -2.04
CA ILE A 171 8.89 0.47 -3.02
C ILE A 171 9.56 0.55 -4.39
N SER A 172 9.52 -0.56 -5.14
CA SER A 172 10.16 -0.63 -6.46
C SER A 172 9.37 0.15 -7.52
N ARG A 173 10.03 1.06 -8.25
CA ARG A 173 9.41 1.76 -9.40
C ARG A 173 9.12 0.81 -10.56
N LYS A 174 10.05 -0.11 -10.83
CA LYS A 174 9.94 -1.15 -11.86
C LYS A 174 10.58 -2.45 -11.36
N LEU A 175 10.10 -3.57 -11.87
CA LEU A 175 10.75 -4.89 -11.78
C LEU A 175 11.16 -5.34 -13.18
N SER A 176 12.30 -6.01 -13.30
CA SER A 176 12.81 -6.56 -14.56
C SER A 176 13.20 -8.02 -14.39
N VAL A 177 13.20 -8.77 -15.50
CA VAL A 177 13.61 -10.18 -15.52
C VAL A 177 15.05 -10.33 -15.03
N ASP A 178 15.97 -9.46 -15.47
CA ASP A 178 17.38 -9.51 -15.06
C ASP A 178 17.56 -9.37 -13.54
N CYS A 179 16.82 -8.46 -12.91
CA CYS A 179 16.87 -8.31 -11.46
C CYS A 179 16.29 -9.53 -10.73
N LEU A 180 15.26 -10.17 -11.27
CA LEU A 180 14.70 -11.39 -10.69
C LEU A 180 15.64 -12.59 -10.88
N ALA A 181 16.33 -12.68 -12.01
CA ALA A 181 17.31 -13.73 -12.27
C ALA A 181 18.51 -13.65 -11.31
N GLU A 182 18.98 -12.45 -10.96
CA GLU A 182 20.01 -12.28 -9.92
C GLU A 182 19.53 -12.80 -8.56
N VAL A 183 18.30 -12.48 -8.19
CA VAL A 183 17.68 -12.88 -6.92
C VAL A 183 17.45 -14.40 -6.88
N GLU A 184 16.92 -14.98 -7.95
CA GLU A 184 16.69 -16.43 -8.08
C GLU A 184 18.01 -17.20 -7.99
N SER A 185 19.09 -16.68 -8.58
CA SER A 185 20.42 -17.30 -8.53
C SER A 185 20.94 -17.42 -7.09
N VAL A 186 20.83 -16.37 -6.28
CA VAL A 186 21.31 -16.41 -4.87
C VAL A 186 20.35 -17.16 -3.95
N LEU A 187 19.03 -17.04 -4.15
CA LEU A 187 18.03 -17.73 -3.34
C LEU A 187 17.82 -19.20 -3.73
N GLN A 188 18.33 -19.62 -4.89
CA GLN A 188 18.14 -20.94 -5.48
C GLN A 188 16.66 -21.33 -5.67
N ARG A 189 15.79 -20.33 -5.85
CA ARG A 189 14.34 -20.50 -6.09
C ARG A 189 13.71 -19.20 -6.61
N PRO A 190 12.65 -19.27 -7.43
CA PRO A 190 11.87 -18.09 -7.80
C PRO A 190 11.28 -17.40 -6.56
N PRO A 191 11.43 -16.07 -6.41
CA PRO A 191 10.85 -15.37 -5.28
C PRO A 191 9.33 -15.20 -5.43
N LEU A 192 8.64 -14.94 -4.32
CA LEU A 192 7.32 -14.34 -4.32
C LEU A 192 7.47 -12.83 -4.14
N ILE A 193 6.84 -12.03 -5.02
CA ILE A 193 6.87 -10.57 -4.86
C ILE A 193 5.88 -10.14 -3.78
N TRP A 194 6.36 -9.41 -2.79
CA TRP A 194 5.54 -8.56 -1.94
C TRP A 194 5.63 -7.14 -2.48
N ASP A 195 4.61 -6.70 -3.18
CA ASP A 195 4.63 -5.46 -3.94
C ASP A 195 4.06 -4.30 -3.11
N ASN A 196 4.90 -3.30 -2.82
CA ASN A 196 4.51 -2.11 -2.09
C ASN A 196 4.17 -0.92 -3.01
N LEU A 197 3.90 -1.14 -4.30
CA LEU A 197 3.59 -0.06 -5.26
C LEU A 197 2.47 0.88 -4.76
N HIS A 198 1.50 0.34 -4.01
CA HIS A 198 0.35 1.08 -3.49
C HIS A 198 0.34 1.20 -1.97
N ALA A 199 1.39 0.79 -1.27
CA ALA A 199 1.51 0.99 0.18
C ALA A 199 1.61 2.48 0.50
N ASN A 200 0.95 2.96 1.55
CA ASN A 200 0.99 4.38 1.96
C ASN A 200 1.23 4.61 3.47
N ASP A 201 1.45 3.53 4.23
CA ASP A 201 1.76 3.57 5.66
C ASP A 201 2.96 4.45 6.03
N TYR A 202 3.93 4.58 5.12
CA TYR A 202 5.13 5.40 5.30
C TYR A 202 4.90 6.93 5.21
N ASP A 203 3.77 7.40 4.69
CA ASP A 203 3.43 8.83 4.65
C ASP A 203 1.90 9.03 4.65
N SER A 204 1.36 9.40 5.82
CA SER A 204 -0.06 9.66 6.04
C SER A 204 -0.71 10.69 5.10
N ARG A 205 0.09 11.50 4.37
CA ARG A 205 -0.43 12.46 3.37
C ARG A 205 -0.55 11.87 1.97
N ARG A 206 -0.09 10.64 1.76
CA ARG A 206 -0.09 9.99 0.45
C ARG A 206 -1.20 8.96 0.33
N LEU A 207 -1.71 8.87 -0.89
CA LEU A 207 -2.74 7.93 -1.31
C LEU A 207 -2.46 7.55 -2.76
N PHE A 208 -2.67 6.28 -3.11
CA PHE A 208 -2.35 5.75 -4.42
C PHE A 208 -3.57 5.09 -5.06
N LEU A 209 -4.21 5.82 -5.97
CA LEU A 209 -5.38 5.39 -6.74
C LEU A 209 -5.04 5.12 -8.21
N GLY A 210 -3.77 5.22 -8.60
CA GLY A 210 -3.30 4.89 -9.94
C GLY A 210 -3.28 3.38 -10.23
N PRO A 211 -3.08 2.98 -11.49
CA PRO A 211 -3.09 1.57 -11.89
C PRO A 211 -1.81 0.84 -11.47
N PHE A 212 -1.91 -0.48 -11.29
CA PHE A 212 -0.74 -1.34 -11.16
C PHE A 212 0.20 -1.18 -12.35
N LYS A 213 1.49 -0.88 -12.13
CA LYS A 213 2.41 -0.42 -13.18
C LYS A 213 3.87 -0.79 -12.91
N GLY A 214 4.63 -0.95 -13.98
CA GLY A 214 6.08 -1.16 -13.93
C GLY A 214 6.51 -2.61 -13.69
N ARG A 215 5.57 -3.56 -13.79
CA ARG A 215 5.81 -5.01 -13.74
C ARG A 215 5.33 -5.58 -15.05
N ASP A 216 6.24 -5.99 -15.91
CA ASP A 216 5.88 -6.62 -17.18
C ASP A 216 5.14 -7.95 -16.90
N PRO A 217 4.00 -8.27 -17.58
CA PRO A 217 3.34 -9.57 -17.40
C PRO A 217 4.25 -10.78 -17.65
N GLN A 218 5.31 -10.65 -18.45
CA GLN A 218 6.31 -11.70 -18.66
C GLN A 218 7.04 -12.09 -17.36
N LEU A 219 7.06 -11.22 -16.34
CA LEU A 219 7.68 -11.55 -15.05
C LEU A 219 7.00 -12.76 -14.38
N LYS A 220 5.75 -13.08 -14.70
CA LYS A 220 5.00 -14.19 -14.07
C LYS A 220 5.72 -15.54 -14.19
N SER A 221 6.45 -15.80 -15.26
CA SER A 221 7.21 -17.06 -15.43
C SER A 221 8.45 -17.16 -14.54
N HIS A 222 8.87 -16.06 -13.92
CA HIS A 222 10.04 -15.96 -13.04
C HIS A 222 9.65 -15.82 -11.56
N LEU A 223 8.36 -15.92 -11.24
CA LEU A 223 7.84 -15.66 -9.90
C LEU A 223 7.08 -16.86 -9.37
N ARG A 224 7.21 -17.12 -8.06
CA ARG A 224 6.34 -18.05 -7.35
C ARG A 224 4.95 -17.47 -7.13
N GLY A 225 4.84 -16.14 -7.07
CA GLY A 225 3.59 -15.41 -6.91
C GLY A 225 3.83 -13.91 -6.73
N LEU A 226 2.75 -13.15 -6.63
CA LEU A 226 2.77 -11.73 -6.31
C LEU A 226 1.62 -11.41 -5.33
N LEU A 227 1.97 -10.81 -4.20
CA LEU A 227 1.06 -10.27 -3.20
C LEU A 227 1.20 -8.75 -3.22
N LEU A 228 0.07 -8.04 -3.27
CA LEU A 228 0.05 -6.58 -3.19
C LEU A 228 -0.17 -6.16 -1.74
N ASN A 229 0.69 -5.28 -1.23
CA ASN A 229 0.48 -4.52 -0.02
C ASN A 229 -0.02 -3.12 -0.41
N PRO A 230 -1.34 -2.86 -0.30
CA PRO A 230 -1.96 -1.68 -0.88
C PRO A 230 -2.10 -0.55 0.16
N ASN A 231 -2.98 0.42 -0.08
CA ASN A 231 -3.21 1.52 0.87
C ASN A 231 -3.80 0.98 2.18
N CYS A 232 -3.60 1.70 3.28
CA CYS A 232 -4.21 1.40 4.57
C CYS A 232 -5.75 1.50 4.51
N GLU A 233 -6.25 2.48 3.76
CA GLU A 233 -7.67 2.74 3.55
C GLU A 233 -8.27 1.69 2.62
N PHE A 234 -9.23 0.90 3.12
CA PHE A 234 -9.78 -0.24 2.40
C PHE A 234 -10.42 0.15 1.08
N GLU A 235 -11.25 1.20 1.08
CA GLU A 235 -12.00 1.65 -0.11
C GLU A 235 -11.10 2.26 -1.18
N ALA A 236 -9.90 2.72 -0.80
CA ALA A 236 -8.90 3.24 -1.75
C ALA A 236 -8.27 2.13 -2.61
N ASN A 237 -8.49 0.87 -2.27
CA ASN A 237 -7.81 -0.27 -2.90
C ASN A 237 -8.58 -0.90 -4.07
N TYR A 238 -9.71 -0.31 -4.48
CA TYR A 238 -10.49 -0.79 -5.62
C TYR A 238 -9.67 -0.81 -6.91
N ILE A 239 -9.11 0.34 -7.33
CA ILE A 239 -8.29 0.44 -8.55
C ILE A 239 -7.00 -0.40 -8.43
N PRO A 240 -6.21 -0.32 -7.34
CA PRO A 240 -5.03 -1.18 -7.16
C PRO A 240 -5.30 -2.67 -7.37
N LEU A 241 -6.33 -3.22 -6.74
CA LEU A 241 -6.67 -4.65 -6.83
C LEU A 241 -7.31 -5.03 -8.17
N HIS A 242 -8.16 -4.17 -8.74
CA HIS A 242 -8.78 -4.39 -10.05
C HIS A 242 -7.73 -4.45 -11.15
N THR A 243 -6.82 -3.48 -11.17
CA THR A 243 -5.76 -3.39 -12.18
C THR A 243 -4.70 -4.49 -12.00
N LEU A 244 -4.41 -4.91 -10.77
CA LEU A 244 -3.63 -6.14 -10.51
C LEU A 244 -4.31 -7.39 -11.07
N GLY A 245 -5.63 -7.55 -10.89
CA GLY A 245 -6.37 -8.67 -11.47
C GLY A 245 -6.36 -8.64 -13.00
N SER A 246 -6.42 -7.45 -13.60
CA SER A 246 -6.27 -7.27 -15.05
C SER A 246 -4.87 -7.65 -15.53
N TRP A 247 -3.82 -7.25 -14.79
CA TRP A 247 -2.43 -7.66 -15.03
C TRP A 247 -2.24 -9.18 -14.91
N TYR A 248 -2.85 -9.81 -13.91
CA TYR A 248 -2.73 -11.25 -13.69
C TYR A 248 -3.33 -12.06 -14.84
N ARG A 249 -4.50 -11.62 -15.35
CA ARG A 249 -5.18 -12.25 -16.50
C ARG A 249 -4.43 -12.03 -17.82
N ALA A 250 -3.78 -10.88 -17.98
CA ALA A 250 -2.96 -10.60 -19.16
C ALA A 250 -1.78 -11.59 -19.22
N GLY A 251 -1.58 -12.24 -20.36
CA GLY A 251 -0.52 -13.25 -20.54
C GLY A 251 -0.79 -14.62 -19.92
N ASN A 252 -2.05 -15.02 -19.72
CA ASN A 252 -2.37 -16.46 -19.62
C ASN A 252 -2.52 -17.00 -21.06
N GLU A 253 -1.72 -18.01 -21.42
CA GLU A 253 -1.55 -18.52 -22.79
C GLU A 253 -2.83 -19.02 -23.46
N ASP A 254 -3.89 -19.28 -22.69
CA ASP A 254 -5.18 -19.77 -23.18
C ASP A 254 -5.99 -18.73 -23.99
N ARG A 255 -5.50 -17.48 -24.12
CA ARG A 255 -6.15 -16.42 -24.92
C ARG A 255 -5.13 -15.70 -25.80
N LYS A 256 -4.82 -16.29 -26.96
CA LYS A 256 -3.95 -15.72 -28.01
C LYS A 256 -4.67 -14.67 -28.88
N ASP A 257 -5.30 -13.68 -28.25
CA ASP A 257 -5.79 -12.50 -28.95
C ASP A 257 -4.85 -11.33 -28.65
N GLU A 258 -4.45 -10.57 -29.67
CA GLU A 258 -3.57 -9.38 -29.54
C GLU A 258 -4.17 -8.30 -28.61
N GLU A 259 -5.45 -8.39 -28.27
CA GLU A 259 -6.14 -7.57 -27.27
C GLU A 259 -5.77 -7.91 -25.80
N CYS A 260 -4.98 -8.97 -25.55
CA CYS A 260 -4.66 -9.46 -24.21
C CYS A 260 -3.38 -8.88 -23.56
N GLU A 261 -2.73 -7.89 -24.17
CA GLU A 261 -1.57 -7.22 -23.54
C GLU A 261 -2.01 -6.28 -22.42
N TYR A 262 -1.29 -6.29 -21.29
CA TYR A 262 -1.60 -5.39 -20.18
C TYR A 262 -1.20 -3.94 -20.52
N SER A 263 -2.16 -3.03 -20.49
CA SER A 263 -1.92 -1.58 -20.56
C SER A 263 -2.43 -0.92 -19.29
N PRO A 264 -1.58 -0.22 -18.51
CA PRO A 264 -2.01 0.50 -17.31
C PRO A 264 -3.15 1.48 -17.58
N ASP A 265 -3.14 2.19 -18.72
CA ASP A 265 -4.16 3.18 -19.05
C ASP A 265 -5.50 2.52 -19.38
N ARG A 266 -5.51 1.40 -20.14
CA ARG A 266 -6.74 0.63 -20.40
C ARG A 266 -7.29 -0.02 -19.13
N ALA A 267 -6.40 -0.55 -18.29
CA ALA A 267 -6.77 -1.14 -17.01
C ALA A 267 -7.38 -0.09 -16.08
N LEU A 268 -6.77 1.10 -15.99
CA LEU A 268 -7.31 2.22 -15.23
C LEU A 268 -8.67 2.67 -15.73
N ALA A 269 -8.83 2.86 -17.05
CA ALA A 269 -10.10 3.27 -17.64
C ALA A 269 -11.22 2.26 -17.35
N THR A 270 -10.90 0.96 -17.34
CA THR A 270 -11.87 -0.09 -17.00
C THR A 270 -12.18 -0.09 -15.50
N ALA A 271 -11.17 -0.03 -14.65
CA ALA A 271 -11.36 0.06 -13.20
C ALA A 271 -12.20 1.28 -12.79
N LEU A 272 -11.99 2.44 -13.43
CA LEU A 272 -12.77 3.66 -13.20
C LEU A 272 -14.24 3.48 -13.55
N ARG A 273 -14.55 2.90 -14.72
CA ARG A 273 -15.94 2.62 -15.11
C ARG A 273 -16.64 1.70 -14.11
N ASP A 274 -15.96 0.63 -13.70
CA ASP A 274 -16.54 -0.34 -12.76
C ASP A 274 -16.67 0.26 -11.34
N TRP A 275 -15.70 1.07 -10.90
CA TRP A 275 -15.73 1.68 -9.56
C TRP A 275 -16.84 2.72 -9.41
N MET A 276 -17.19 3.42 -10.50
CA MET A 276 -18.27 4.40 -10.53
C MET A 276 -19.64 3.82 -10.12
N GLU A 277 -19.86 2.53 -10.37
CA GLU A 277 -21.08 1.81 -9.96
C GLU A 277 -21.14 1.59 -8.45
N GLU A 278 -19.99 1.43 -7.79
CA GLU A 278 -19.85 1.16 -6.35
C GLU A 278 -19.78 2.45 -5.52
N LEU A 279 -19.06 3.47 -6.00
CA LEU A 279 -18.90 4.77 -5.32
C LEU A 279 -20.23 5.47 -5.01
N ASN A 280 -21.22 5.21 -5.86
CA ASN A 280 -22.51 5.87 -5.82
C ASN A 280 -23.60 5.04 -5.14
N GLN A 281 -23.27 3.83 -4.68
CA GLN A 281 -24.18 2.99 -3.90
C GLN A 281 -24.04 3.28 -2.40
N PRO A 282 -25.15 3.38 -1.64
CA PRO A 282 -25.09 3.41 -0.19
C PRO A 282 -24.44 2.13 0.34
N LEU A 283 -23.81 2.21 1.51
CA LEU A 283 -23.30 1.02 2.19
C LEU A 283 -24.43 0.00 2.35
N GLN A 284 -24.27 -1.19 1.78
CA GLN A 284 -25.19 -2.28 2.06
C GLN A 284 -24.95 -2.74 3.50
N ALA A 285 -26.01 -2.78 4.31
CA ALA A 285 -25.91 -3.35 5.65
C ALA A 285 -25.48 -4.82 5.51
N ALA A 286 -24.49 -5.25 6.30
CA ALA A 286 -24.12 -6.66 6.39
C ALA A 286 -25.39 -7.51 6.61
N PRO A 287 -25.53 -8.69 5.98
CA PRO A 287 -26.70 -9.54 6.17
C PRO A 287 -26.81 -9.88 7.66
N SER A 288 -27.74 -9.20 8.32
CA SER A 288 -27.93 -9.31 9.76
C SER A 288 -28.76 -10.56 10.01
N GLY A 289 -28.12 -11.63 10.47
CA GLY A 289 -28.83 -12.71 11.14
C GLY A 289 -29.42 -12.18 12.43
N GLY A 290 -30.65 -11.67 12.41
CA GLY A 290 -31.32 -11.21 13.63
C GLY A 290 -32.43 -10.20 13.40
N ASN A 291 -33.65 -10.66 13.57
CA ASN A 291 -34.90 -9.91 13.50
C ASN A 291 -34.97 -8.82 14.60
N ARG A 292 -34.84 -7.52 14.27
CA ARG A 292 -35.24 -6.42 15.18
C ARG A 292 -35.82 -5.19 14.46
N GLY A 293 -37.13 -5.03 14.65
CA GLY A 293 -37.91 -3.80 14.85
C GLY A 293 -37.46 -2.49 14.18
N GLN A 294 -38.27 -2.06 13.21
CA GLN A 294 -38.29 -0.72 12.63
C GLN A 294 -38.37 0.39 13.70
N LYS A 295 -37.51 1.40 13.61
CA LYS A 295 -37.73 2.73 14.19
C LYS A 295 -37.55 3.81 13.12
N ALA A 296 -38.47 4.76 13.16
CA ALA A 296 -38.72 5.79 12.16
C ALA A 296 -37.55 6.78 11.98
N GLN A 297 -37.25 7.09 10.72
CA GLN A 297 -36.33 8.16 10.33
C GLN A 297 -37.00 9.52 10.44
N GLY A 298 -36.40 10.42 11.23
CA GLY A 298 -36.66 11.84 11.20
C GLY A 298 -36.11 12.47 9.91
N ARG A 299 -36.95 13.23 9.21
CA ARG A 299 -36.57 14.04 8.05
C ARG A 299 -35.71 15.23 8.49
N GLY A 300 -34.42 15.17 8.18
CA GLY A 300 -33.54 16.35 8.10
C GLY A 300 -33.43 16.82 6.65
N LEU A 301 -33.73 18.09 6.40
CA LEU A 301 -33.55 18.77 5.12
C LEU A 301 -32.06 19.11 4.90
N CYS A 302 -31.39 18.40 3.98
CA CYS A 302 -30.16 18.86 3.32
C CYS A 302 -30.25 18.50 1.82
N GLY A 303 -30.04 19.48 0.95
CA GLY A 303 -30.26 19.39 -0.49
C GLY A 303 -29.25 18.53 -1.24
N GLY A 304 -29.71 17.93 -2.34
CA GLY A 304 -28.92 17.30 -3.40
C GLY A 304 -28.15 16.03 -2.98
N LYS A 305 -28.65 14.84 -3.35
CA LYS A 305 -27.85 13.60 -3.29
C LYS A 305 -26.69 13.75 -4.29
N GLY A 306 -25.52 14.12 -3.80
CA GLY A 306 -24.32 14.38 -4.62
C GLY A 306 -23.68 13.06 -5.04
N LEU A 307 -24.05 12.56 -6.21
CA LEU A 307 -23.33 11.47 -6.86
C LEU A 307 -21.99 12.02 -7.37
N LEU A 308 -20.91 11.24 -7.22
CA LEU A 308 -19.62 11.60 -7.82
C LEU A 308 -19.71 11.42 -9.34
N SER A 309 -19.31 12.44 -10.09
CA SER A 309 -19.22 12.36 -11.55
C SER A 309 -17.93 11.66 -11.98
N GLU A 310 -17.91 11.09 -13.19
CA GLU A 310 -16.70 10.46 -13.74
C GLU A 310 -15.51 11.44 -13.78
N SER A 311 -15.75 12.70 -14.18
CA SER A 311 -14.73 13.75 -14.20
C SER A 311 -14.15 14.04 -12.81
N GLN A 312 -14.96 13.97 -11.75
CA GLN A 312 -14.51 14.15 -10.37
C GLN A 312 -13.65 12.97 -9.90
N VAL A 313 -14.02 11.75 -10.26
CA VAL A 313 -13.23 10.57 -9.91
C VAL A 313 -11.90 10.56 -10.68
N GLN A 314 -11.92 10.92 -11.97
CA GLN A 314 -10.69 11.11 -12.76
C GLN A 314 -9.80 12.22 -12.17
N LEU A 315 -10.39 13.32 -11.70
CA LEU A 315 -9.67 14.38 -11.00
C LEU A 315 -9.00 13.84 -9.74
N LEU A 316 -9.74 13.12 -8.88
CA LEU A 316 -9.24 12.51 -7.66
C LEU A 316 -8.06 11.57 -7.92
N VAL A 317 -8.23 10.62 -8.86
CA VAL A 317 -7.18 9.66 -9.23
C VAL A 317 -5.97 10.35 -9.85
N GLY A 318 -6.20 11.36 -10.68
CA GLY A 318 -5.12 12.14 -11.29
C GLY A 318 -4.32 12.97 -10.27
N LEU A 319 -4.90 13.28 -9.11
CA LEU A 319 -4.24 13.98 -8.00
C LEU A 319 -3.52 13.00 -7.04
N HIS A 320 -4.08 11.79 -6.85
CA HIS A 320 -3.54 10.73 -6.00
C HIS A 320 -3.17 9.48 -6.82
N TYR A 321 -2.04 9.55 -7.54
CA TYR A 321 -1.72 8.57 -8.58
C TYR A 321 -0.80 7.43 -8.11
N LEU A 322 0.53 7.56 -8.28
CA LEU A 322 1.52 6.53 -7.95
C LEU A 322 2.68 7.10 -7.14
N PRO A 323 3.47 6.26 -6.43
CA PRO A 323 4.55 6.72 -5.56
C PRO A 323 5.64 7.51 -6.30
N HIS A 324 5.87 7.20 -7.58
CA HIS A 324 6.96 7.76 -8.39
C HIS A 324 6.47 8.57 -9.60
N GLU A 325 5.17 8.83 -9.70
CA GLU A 325 4.56 9.46 -10.86
C GLU A 325 3.29 10.20 -10.46
N HIS A 326 3.19 11.47 -10.83
CA HIS A 326 1.94 12.23 -10.72
C HIS A 326 1.00 11.87 -11.86
N GLY A 327 -0.31 11.82 -11.57
CA GLY A 327 -1.33 11.66 -12.60
C GLY A 327 -1.53 12.94 -13.42
N PRO A 328 -2.33 12.87 -14.51
CA PRO A 328 -2.50 14.00 -15.43
C PRO A 328 -2.98 15.29 -14.74
N SER A 329 -3.89 15.18 -13.79
CA SER A 329 -4.45 16.33 -13.05
C SER A 329 -3.41 17.02 -12.17
N ALA A 330 -2.61 16.25 -11.41
CA ALA A 330 -1.52 16.81 -10.60
C ALA A 330 -0.42 17.44 -11.47
N GLN A 331 -0.04 16.79 -12.57
CA GLN A 331 0.95 17.35 -13.51
C GLN A 331 0.47 18.70 -14.06
N LYS A 332 -0.78 18.78 -14.53
CA LYS A 332 -1.38 20.03 -15.03
C LYS A 332 -1.42 21.10 -13.95
N LEU A 333 -1.87 20.77 -12.74
CA LEU A 333 -1.93 21.71 -11.61
C LEU A 333 -0.55 22.31 -11.30
N LEU A 334 0.48 21.46 -11.17
CA LEU A 334 1.84 21.87 -10.84
C LEU A 334 2.48 22.68 -11.97
N GLN A 335 2.33 22.25 -13.23
CA GLN A 335 2.86 22.95 -14.39
C GLN A 335 2.27 24.36 -14.54
N GLU A 336 0.94 24.50 -14.39
CA GLU A 336 0.28 25.80 -14.42
C GLU A 336 0.72 26.69 -13.25
N LEU A 337 0.78 26.16 -12.02
CA LEU A 337 1.23 26.92 -10.85
C LEU A 337 2.68 27.43 -11.02
N THR A 338 3.59 26.58 -11.48
CA THR A 338 4.98 26.96 -11.73
C THR A 338 5.06 28.03 -12.81
N TRP A 339 4.35 27.86 -13.93
CA TRP A 339 4.37 28.83 -15.00
C TRP A 339 3.81 30.18 -14.56
N LEU A 340 2.67 30.20 -13.86
CA LEU A 340 2.05 31.43 -13.36
C LEU A 340 2.94 32.17 -12.36
N LYS A 341 3.65 31.43 -11.50
CA LYS A 341 4.61 32.00 -10.55
C LYS A 341 5.79 32.69 -11.26
N THR A 342 6.30 32.10 -12.34
CA THR A 342 7.49 32.62 -13.05
C THR A 342 7.17 33.70 -14.08
N ASN A 343 5.94 33.72 -14.61
CA ASN A 343 5.57 34.56 -15.76
C ASN A 343 4.54 35.65 -15.44
N CYS A 344 4.46 36.11 -14.19
CA CYS A 344 3.52 37.17 -13.78
C CYS A 344 3.71 38.51 -14.50
N HIS A 345 4.83 38.69 -15.22
CA HIS A 345 5.10 39.85 -16.06
C HIS A 345 4.46 39.77 -17.46
N LEU A 346 4.04 38.58 -17.93
CA LEU A 346 3.42 38.36 -19.25
C LEU A 346 1.90 38.52 -19.18
N VAL A 347 1.45 39.75 -18.92
CA VAL A 347 0.07 40.12 -18.53
C VAL A 347 -1.02 39.39 -19.34
N ASP A 348 -1.03 39.47 -20.67
CA ASP A 348 -2.13 38.95 -21.49
C ASP A 348 -2.27 37.42 -21.45
N GLU A 349 -1.17 36.69 -21.67
CA GLU A 349 -1.16 35.23 -21.60
C GLU A 349 -1.41 34.76 -20.15
N TRP A 350 -0.89 35.51 -19.18
CA TRP A 350 -1.00 35.18 -17.77
C TRP A 350 -2.45 35.18 -17.28
N HIS A 351 -3.25 36.19 -17.62
CA HIS A 351 -4.66 36.23 -17.20
C HIS A 351 -5.47 35.04 -17.72
N GLY A 352 -5.25 34.65 -18.99
CA GLY A 352 -5.92 33.49 -19.57
C GLY A 352 -5.57 32.17 -18.88
N ARG A 353 -4.28 31.98 -18.53
CA ARG A 353 -3.82 30.81 -17.78
C ARG A 353 -4.27 30.83 -16.33
N ALA A 354 -4.22 31.98 -15.68
CA ALA A 354 -4.69 32.16 -14.31
C ALA A 354 -6.16 31.79 -14.19
N SER A 355 -7.02 32.26 -15.10
CA SER A 355 -8.44 31.90 -15.10
C SER A 355 -8.67 30.38 -15.17
N ARG A 356 -7.90 29.65 -16.00
CA ARG A 356 -7.99 28.19 -16.08
C ARG A 356 -7.49 27.50 -14.81
N PHE A 357 -6.42 28.02 -14.21
CA PHE A 357 -5.91 27.52 -12.94
C PHE A 357 -6.91 27.71 -11.80
N LEU A 358 -7.55 28.89 -11.72
CA LEU A 358 -8.58 29.17 -10.71
C LEU A 358 -9.79 28.25 -10.86
N SER A 359 -10.21 27.94 -12.09
CA SER A 359 -11.25 26.94 -12.38
C SER A 359 -10.85 25.55 -11.87
N LEU A 360 -9.60 25.11 -12.09
CA LEU A 360 -9.12 23.83 -11.59
C LEU A 360 -9.13 23.77 -10.05
N CYS A 361 -8.78 24.87 -9.35
CA CYS A 361 -8.91 24.95 -7.90
C CYS A 361 -10.37 24.86 -7.42
N GLU A 362 -11.31 25.41 -8.19
CA GLU A 362 -12.75 25.29 -7.91
C GLU A 362 -13.24 23.86 -8.11
N ASP A 363 -12.80 23.16 -9.16
CA ASP A 363 -13.11 21.75 -9.38
C ASP A 363 -12.64 20.87 -8.21
N ILE A 364 -11.44 21.13 -7.68
CA ILE A 364 -10.91 20.44 -6.49
C ILE A 364 -11.78 20.74 -5.24
N ALA A 365 -12.22 21.98 -5.06
CA ALA A 365 -13.10 22.34 -3.95
C ALA A 365 -14.49 21.69 -4.07
N GLN A 366 -15.01 21.57 -5.29
CA GLN A 366 -16.27 20.87 -5.57
C GLN A 366 -16.16 19.35 -5.38
N LEU A 367 -15.02 18.76 -5.75
CA LEU A 367 -14.73 17.34 -5.49
C LEU A 367 -14.86 17.03 -4.00
N HIS A 368 -14.24 17.82 -3.12
CA HIS A 368 -14.41 17.67 -1.68
C HIS A 368 -15.89 17.70 -1.25
N CYS A 369 -16.66 18.68 -1.73
CA CYS A 369 -18.09 18.78 -1.37
C CYS A 369 -18.88 17.55 -1.83
N SER A 370 -18.53 17.00 -2.99
CA SER A 370 -19.19 15.84 -3.58
C SER A 370 -18.85 14.55 -2.81
N VAL A 371 -17.60 14.38 -2.39
CA VAL A 371 -17.19 13.26 -1.52
C VAL A 371 -17.90 13.34 -0.17
N VAL A 372 -17.95 14.52 0.47
CA VAL A 372 -18.65 14.73 1.76
C VAL A 372 -20.16 14.46 1.66
N GLY A 373 -20.78 14.88 0.55
CA GLY A 373 -22.19 14.65 0.25
C GLY A 373 -22.52 13.28 -0.35
N GLY A 374 -21.50 12.43 -0.55
CA GLY A 374 -21.62 11.14 -1.24
C GLY A 374 -22.50 10.12 -0.52
N ALA A 375 -23.08 9.21 -1.31
CA ALA A 375 -23.94 8.15 -0.80
C ALA A 375 -23.17 7.06 -0.04
N ASN A 376 -21.96 6.71 -0.51
CA ASN A 376 -21.10 5.72 0.13
C ASN A 376 -20.29 6.37 1.27
N ARG A 377 -20.68 6.07 2.51
CA ARG A 377 -20.05 6.65 3.71
C ARG A 377 -18.69 6.04 4.03
N ALA A 378 -18.42 4.77 3.68
CA ALA A 378 -17.10 4.18 3.91
C ALA A 378 -16.05 4.86 3.04
N VAL A 379 -16.35 5.03 1.74
CA VAL A 379 -15.50 5.78 0.81
C VAL A 379 -15.22 7.19 1.34
N LEU A 380 -16.23 7.88 1.86
CA LEU A 380 -16.00 9.16 2.50
C LEU A 380 -15.01 9.05 3.66
N TYR A 381 -15.22 8.15 4.62
CA TYR A 381 -14.39 8.10 5.82
C TYR A 381 -12.92 7.80 5.49
N ASP A 382 -12.69 6.90 4.54
CA ASP A 382 -11.36 6.54 4.05
C ASP A 382 -10.69 7.70 3.29
N LEU A 383 -11.43 8.40 2.43
CA LEU A 383 -10.86 9.43 1.55
C LEU A 383 -10.87 10.84 2.14
N TYR A 384 -11.64 11.10 3.19
CA TYR A 384 -11.87 12.44 3.74
C TYR A 384 -10.58 13.21 4.08
N PRO A 385 -9.59 12.63 4.81
CA PRO A 385 -8.37 13.36 5.15
C PRO A 385 -7.62 13.88 3.92
N TYR A 386 -7.57 13.09 2.85
CA TYR A 386 -6.87 13.40 1.60
C TYR A 386 -7.58 14.49 0.80
N VAL A 387 -8.90 14.37 0.60
CA VAL A 387 -9.66 15.37 -0.17
C VAL A 387 -9.80 16.69 0.57
N TRP A 388 -9.84 16.65 1.91
CA TRP A 388 -9.81 17.84 2.76
C TRP A 388 -8.48 18.59 2.63
N ASP A 389 -7.35 17.87 2.75
CA ASP A 389 -6.02 18.47 2.63
C ASP A 389 -5.83 19.10 1.25
N LEU A 390 -6.21 18.39 0.20
CA LEU A 390 -6.11 18.82 -1.19
C LEU A 390 -6.96 20.07 -1.47
N ARG A 391 -8.20 20.12 -0.97
CA ARG A 391 -9.06 21.31 -1.03
C ARG A 391 -8.37 22.52 -0.41
N ASN A 392 -7.84 22.37 0.80
CA ASN A 392 -7.21 23.50 1.49
C ASN A 392 -5.94 23.96 0.80
N THR A 393 -5.13 23.02 0.28
CA THR A 393 -3.95 23.35 -0.54
C THR A 393 -4.36 24.11 -1.82
N ALA A 394 -5.42 23.68 -2.51
CA ALA A 394 -5.92 24.35 -3.70
C ALA A 394 -6.47 25.76 -3.39
N LEU A 395 -7.14 25.96 -2.25
CA LEU A 395 -7.61 27.28 -1.81
C LEU A 395 -6.45 28.24 -1.52
N VAL A 396 -5.38 27.77 -0.88
CA VAL A 396 -4.15 28.57 -0.66
C VAL A 396 -3.50 28.92 -1.99
N ALA A 397 -3.35 27.95 -2.90
CA ALA A 397 -2.80 28.20 -4.23
C ALA A 397 -3.66 29.19 -5.05
N LYS A 398 -4.98 29.09 -4.95
CA LYS A 398 -5.95 30.02 -5.53
C LYS A 398 -5.70 31.45 -5.02
N ALA A 399 -5.64 31.62 -3.69
CA ALA A 399 -5.39 32.92 -3.07
C ALA A 399 -4.04 33.51 -3.48
N PHE A 400 -2.99 32.69 -3.56
CA PHE A 400 -1.66 33.10 -4.00
C PHE A 400 -1.65 33.62 -5.45
N ILE A 401 -2.32 32.93 -6.37
CA ILE A 401 -2.44 33.39 -7.77
C ILE A 401 -3.25 34.68 -7.87
N CYS A 402 -4.37 34.80 -7.15
CA CYS A 402 -5.12 36.05 -7.10
C CYS A 402 -4.27 37.23 -6.59
N TRP A 403 -3.45 37.00 -5.56
CA TRP A 403 -2.53 38.00 -5.03
C TRP A 403 -1.48 38.44 -6.07
N LEU A 404 -0.88 37.50 -6.82
CA LEU A 404 0.06 37.82 -7.90
C LEU A 404 -0.59 38.70 -8.99
N GLY A 405 -1.85 38.44 -9.33
CA GLY A 405 -2.60 39.24 -10.31
C GLY A 405 -2.90 40.68 -9.88
N CYS A 406 -2.88 40.97 -8.57
CA CYS A 406 -3.14 42.31 -8.03
C CYS A 406 -1.90 43.24 -8.05
N GLY A 407 -0.73 42.77 -8.50
CA GLY A 407 0.45 43.61 -8.78
C GLY A 407 1.11 44.29 -7.57
N LYS A 408 0.78 43.93 -6.32
CA LYS A 408 1.42 44.51 -5.13
C LYS A 408 2.73 43.80 -4.79
N THR A 409 3.81 44.22 -5.45
CA THR A 409 5.18 43.82 -5.11
C THR A 409 5.70 44.63 -3.92
N THR A 410 5.54 44.13 -2.71
CA THR A 410 6.50 44.34 -1.61
C THR A 410 6.58 43.06 -0.80
N GLY A 411 7.65 42.28 -0.99
CA GLY A 411 7.90 41.00 -0.31
C GLY A 411 8.17 41.11 1.21
N ALA A 412 7.71 42.18 1.86
CA ALA A 412 7.96 42.48 3.27
C ALA A 412 6.79 42.10 4.20
N ASP A 413 5.56 41.91 3.69
CA ASP A 413 4.37 41.80 4.56
C ASP A 413 3.92 40.37 4.92
N LEU A 414 4.63 39.32 4.49
CA LEU A 414 4.21 37.93 4.78
C LEU A 414 4.76 37.36 6.09
N LEU A 415 5.75 38.01 6.72
CA LEU A 415 6.43 37.51 7.92
C LEU A 415 5.92 38.13 9.23
N GLY A 416 4.93 39.02 9.19
CA GLY A 416 4.39 39.73 10.35
C GLY A 416 2.87 39.70 10.49
N VAL A 417 2.16 38.90 9.69
CA VAL A 417 0.69 38.78 9.76
C VAL A 417 0.35 37.63 10.69
N GLU A 418 -0.46 37.90 11.72
CA GLU A 418 -1.16 36.85 12.48
C GLU A 418 -1.88 35.95 11.46
N SER A 419 -1.30 34.78 11.25
CA SER A 419 -1.74 33.83 10.25
C SER A 419 -2.22 32.59 10.98
N GLU A 420 -3.34 32.09 10.50
CA GLU A 420 -3.93 30.89 11.05
C GLU A 420 -2.99 29.69 10.83
N PRO A 421 -2.93 28.72 11.76
CA PRO A 421 -1.94 27.65 11.72
C PRO A 421 -1.93 26.82 10.42
N TRP A 422 -3.05 26.77 9.69
CA TRP A 422 -3.15 26.04 8.42
C TRP A 422 -2.43 26.72 7.24
N VAL A 423 -1.93 27.95 7.40
CA VAL A 423 -1.07 28.62 6.42
C VAL A 423 0.31 27.95 6.35
N PHE A 424 0.83 27.49 7.49
CA PHE A 424 2.11 26.78 7.60
C PHE A 424 1.88 25.28 7.86
N LYS A 425 1.76 24.50 6.79
CA LYS A 425 1.47 23.06 6.89
C LYS A 425 2.69 22.23 7.28
N GLY A 426 2.43 21.16 8.03
CA GLY A 426 3.40 20.09 8.33
C GLY A 426 4.04 20.16 9.71
N GLY A 427 3.81 21.24 10.48
CA GLY A 427 4.40 21.43 11.80
C GLY A 427 5.92 21.25 11.79
N VAL A 428 6.46 20.75 12.90
CA VAL A 428 7.91 20.49 13.04
C VAL A 428 8.46 19.60 11.93
N SER A 429 7.73 18.54 11.55
CA SER A 429 8.14 17.65 10.45
C SER A 429 8.27 18.38 9.11
N GLY A 430 7.33 19.29 8.82
CA GLY A 430 7.36 20.13 7.62
C GLY A 430 8.53 21.12 7.64
N GLU A 431 8.77 21.77 8.78
CA GLU A 431 9.87 22.72 8.94
C GLU A 431 11.25 22.05 8.77
N VAL A 432 11.45 20.89 9.40
CA VAL A 432 12.68 20.09 9.23
C VAL A 432 12.86 19.68 7.77
N GLN A 433 11.79 19.19 7.11
CA GLN A 433 11.86 18.78 5.70
C GLN A 433 12.25 19.95 4.79
N VAL A 434 11.67 21.14 4.98
CA VAL A 434 12.05 22.35 4.24
C VAL A 434 13.53 22.69 4.51
N GLY A 435 13.97 22.69 5.77
CA GLY A 435 15.35 22.95 6.15
C GLY A 435 16.37 22.00 5.51
N CYS A 436 16.03 20.72 5.37
CA CYS A 436 16.91 19.71 4.77
C CYS A 436 16.96 19.78 3.23
N VAL A 437 15.84 20.07 2.56
CA VAL A 437 15.76 20.08 1.08
C VAL A 437 16.51 21.28 0.46
N PHE A 438 16.67 22.38 1.21
CA PHE A 438 17.45 23.54 0.75
C PHE A 438 18.97 23.41 0.95
N CYS A 439 19.44 22.38 1.64
CA CYS A 439 20.86 22.03 1.68
C CYS A 439 21.21 21.21 0.44
N ARG A 440 21.62 21.88 -0.65
CA ARG A 440 22.51 21.22 -1.63
C ARG A 440 23.78 20.85 -0.85
N PHE A 441 24.00 19.55 -0.62
CA PHE A 441 25.31 19.09 -0.20
C PHE A 441 26.33 19.56 -1.26
N PRO A 442 27.41 20.24 -0.87
CA PRO A 442 28.40 20.80 -1.79
C PRO A 442 29.12 19.73 -2.62
#